data_AF-A0A9C9VLS3-F1
#
_entry.id   AF-A0A9C9VLS3-F1
#
_cell.length_a   1.000
_cell.length_b   1.000
_cell.length_c   1.000
_cell.angle_alpha   90.00
_cell.angle_beta   90.00
_cell.angle_gamma   90.00
#
_symmetry.space_group_name_H-M   'P 1'
#
loop_
_entity.id
_entity.type
_entity.pdbx_description
1 polymer ?
#
loop_
_entity_poly.entity_id
_entity_poly.type
_entity_poly.pdbx_seq_one_letter_code
_entity_poly.pdbx_strand_id
1 'polypeptide(L)' 'MNVALMRPVTIWPFPEKQLKEFANGLKKIVVPELNFGQIVGEVRKYLGDDIEIVPINKYTGRLITPDEIINKIVEG' A
#
# COMPACT_ATOMS: atom_id res chain seq x y z
N MET A 1 -1.92 12.87 -13.29
CA MET A 1 -1.81 12.10 -12.05
C MET A 1 -0.46 11.41 -12.06
N ASN A 2 0.42 11.73 -11.12
CA ASN A 2 1.74 11.11 -11.03
C ASN A 2 1.67 10.03 -9.95
N VAL A 3 2.06 8.81 -10.30
CA VAL A 3 2.02 7.65 -9.39
C VAL A 3 3.37 6.96 -9.40
N ALA A 4 3.73 6.36 -8.26
CA ALA A 4 4.89 5.51 -8.10
C ALA A 4 4.45 4.13 -7.63
N LEU A 5 5.19 3.07 -8.00
CA LEU A 5 4.86 1.69 -7.66
C LEU A 5 6.03 1.04 -6.91
N MET A 6 5.76 0.54 -5.72
CA MET A 6 6.63 -0.38 -4.99
C MET A 6 6.02 -1.78 -5.06
N ARG A 7 6.81 -2.77 -5.52
CA ARG A 7 6.42 -4.18 -5.52
C ARG A 7 7.42 -5.00 -4.70
N PRO A 8 7.09 -5.36 -3.45
CA PRO A 8 7.89 -6.29 -2.68
C PRO A 8 7.95 -7.65 -3.37
N VAL A 9 9.16 -8.13 -3.70
CA VAL A 9 9.38 -9.51 -4.16
C VAL A 9 9.65 -10.42 -2.96
N THR A 10 10.38 -9.89 -1.98
CA THR A 10 10.64 -10.53 -0.69
C THR A 10 9.76 -9.88 0.37
N ILE A 11 8.87 -10.66 0.99
CA ILE A 11 8.00 -10.19 2.07
C ILE A 11 8.73 -10.20 3.42
N TRP A 12 9.57 -11.22 3.64
CA TRP A 12 10.36 -11.35 4.85
C TRP A 12 11.81 -11.74 4.55
N PRO A 13 12.82 -11.07 5.14
CA PRO A 13 12.72 -9.91 6.05
C PRO A 13 12.05 -8.71 5.36
N PHE A 14 11.22 -7.96 6.11
CA PHE A 14 10.42 -6.87 5.54
C PHE A 14 11.31 -5.73 5.03
N PRO A 15 11.05 -5.16 3.84
CA PRO A 15 11.90 -4.13 3.23
C PRO A 15 11.63 -2.73 3.82
N GLU A 16 11.83 -2.57 5.13
CA GLU A 16 11.58 -1.32 5.86
C GLU A 16 12.35 -0.13 5.26
N LYS A 17 13.65 -0.32 4.99
CA LYS A 17 14.51 0.75 4.48
C LYS A 17 14.00 1.27 3.14
N GLN A 18 13.70 0.36 2.22
CA GLN A 18 13.20 0.68 0.89
C GLN A 18 11.80 1.29 0.95
N LEU A 19 10.95 0.84 1.89
CA LEU A 19 9.64 1.43 2.11
C LEU A 19 9.75 2.89 2.55
N LYS A 20 10.63 3.21 3.50
CA LYS A 20 10.86 4.58 3.98
C LYS A 20 11.42 5.48 2.88
N GLU A 21 12.37 4.97 2.08
CA GLU A 21 12.92 5.70 0.93
C GLU A 21 11.85 5.95 -0.14
N PHE A 22 11.04 4.93 -0.47
CA PHE A 22 9.93 5.04 -1.43
C PHE A 22 8.85 6.03 -0.99
N ALA A 23 8.55 6.06 0.31
CA ALA A 23 7.51 6.89 0.88
C ALA A 23 7.89 8.38 0.96
N ASN A 24 9.17 8.73 0.78
CA ASN A 24 9.64 10.10 0.89
C ASN A 24 8.97 11.02 -0.16
N GLY A 25 8.28 12.06 0.34
CA GLY A 25 7.55 13.02 -0.50
C GLY A 25 6.19 12.53 -0.99
N LEU A 26 5.78 11.30 -0.66
CA LEU A 26 4.43 10.81 -0.91
C LEU A 26 3.48 11.32 0.18
N LYS A 27 2.27 11.70 -0.23
CA LYS A 27 1.20 12.11 0.70
C LYS A 27 0.23 10.96 1.00
N LYS A 28 0.16 9.98 0.09
CA LYS A 28 -0.82 8.90 0.11
C LYS A 28 -0.21 7.64 -0.48
N ILE A 29 -0.45 6.51 0.18
CA ILE A 29 -0.04 5.17 -0.27
C ILE A 29 -1.27 4.27 -0.25
N VAL A 30 -1.57 3.66 -1.39
CA VAL A 30 -2.63 2.66 -1.52
C VAL A 30 -2.00 1.27 -1.43
N VAL A 31 -2.50 0.42 -0.53
CA VAL A 31 -2.00 -0.94 -0.32
C VAL A 31 -3.09 -1.95 -0.69
N PRO A 32 -3.10 -2.46 -1.94
CA PRO A 32 -4.01 -3.52 -2.34
C PRO A 32 -3.50 -4.90 -1.90
N GLU A 33 -4.32 -5.65 -1.18
CA GLU A 33 -3.97 -7.00 -0.73
C GLU A 33 -5.18 -7.95 -0.64
N LEU A 34 -4.93 -9.23 -0.96
CA LEU A 34 -5.92 -10.30 -0.91
C LEU A 34 -5.97 -11.00 0.47
N ASN A 35 -5.89 -10.21 1.55
CA ASN A 35 -5.88 -10.69 2.93
C ASN A 35 -6.50 -9.64 3.89
N PHE A 36 -6.42 -9.91 5.20
CA PHE A 36 -7.01 -9.11 6.28
C PHE A 36 -6.14 -7.98 6.84
N GLY A 37 -5.17 -7.43 6.10
CA GLY A 37 -4.40 -6.28 6.58
C GLY A 37 -2.94 -6.57 6.90
N GLN A 38 -2.37 -7.67 6.42
CA GLN A 38 -1.06 -8.12 6.88
C GLN A 38 0.06 -7.16 6.45
N ILE A 39 0.05 -6.74 5.18
CA ILE A 39 1.08 -5.83 4.66
C ILE A 39 0.78 -4.40 5.07
N VAL A 40 -0.49 -3.97 5.04
CA VAL A 40 -0.83 -2.60 5.47
C VAL A 40 -0.47 -2.37 6.94
N GLY A 41 -0.55 -3.40 7.79
CA GLY A 41 -0.10 -3.34 9.18
C GLY A 41 1.39 -3.02 9.31
N GLU A 42 2.25 -3.72 8.57
CA GLU A 42 3.68 -3.42 8.55
C GLU A 42 3.97 -2.04 7.94
N VAL A 43 3.27 -1.66 6.86
CA VAL A 43 3.43 -0.32 6.26
C VAL A 43 3.13 0.79 7.27
N ARG A 44 2.01 0.67 8.02
CA ARG A 44 1.65 1.61 9.09
C ARG A 44 2.69 1.66 10.20
N LYS A 45 3.14 0.48 10.66
CA LYS A 45 4.15 0.35 11.71
C LYS A 45 5.46 1.07 11.36
N TYR A 46 5.88 1.05 10.10
CA TYR A 46 7.16 1.63 9.68
C TYR A 46 7.09 3.08 9.18
N LEU A 47 5.93 3.53 8.68
CA LEU A 47 5.76 4.89 8.14
C LEU A 47 5.04 5.85 9.09
N GLY A 48 4.34 5.36 10.11
CA GLY A 48 3.58 6.20 11.04
C GLY A 48 2.38 6.88 10.39
N ASP A 49 1.95 8.01 10.98
CA ASP A 49 0.70 8.71 10.63
C ASP A 49 0.90 9.91 9.68
N ASP A 50 2.13 10.22 9.29
CA ASP A 50 2.46 11.37 8.42
C ASP A 50 2.00 11.18 6.96
N ILE A 51 1.70 9.94 6.57
CA ILE A 51 1.31 9.54 5.22
C ILE A 51 -0.06 8.86 5.29
N GLU A 52 -0.98 9.26 4.42
CA GLU A 52 -2.28 8.63 4.33
C GLU A 52 -2.16 7.20 3.76
N ILE A 53 -2.34 6.18 4.61
CA ILE A 53 -2.26 4.78 4.21
C ILE A 53 -3.66 4.22 3.99
N VAL A 54 -4.01 4.01 2.72
CA VAL A 54 -5.33 3.54 2.28
C VAL A 54 -5.28 2.05 1.91
N PRO A 55 -5.90 1.17 2.70
CA PRO A 55 -5.97 -0.24 2.36
C PRO A 55 -7.02 -0.55 1.29
N ILE A 56 -6.76 -1.57 0.47
CA ILE A 56 -7.78 -2.27 -0.32
C ILE A 56 -7.68 -3.76 0.02
N ASN A 57 -8.47 -4.20 0.99
CA ASN A 57 -8.49 -5.59 1.45
C ASN A 57 -9.61 -6.38 0.79
N LYS A 58 -9.28 -7.51 0.16
CA LYS A 58 -10.26 -8.53 -0.24
C LYS A 58 -9.87 -9.89 0.30
N TYR A 59 -10.83 -10.62 0.87
CA TYR A 59 -10.64 -11.99 1.36
C TYR A 59 -11.73 -12.94 0.82
N THR A 60 -12.51 -12.48 -0.15
CA THR A 60 -13.67 -13.20 -0.71
C THR A 60 -13.30 -14.13 -1.87
N GLY A 61 -12.01 -14.33 -2.15
CA GLY A 61 -11.52 -15.11 -3.29
C GLY A 61 -11.60 -14.38 -4.64
N ARG A 62 -12.10 -13.14 -4.66
CA ARG A 62 -12.14 -12.28 -5.86
C ARG A 62 -10.88 -11.42 -5.93
N LEU A 63 -10.35 -11.25 -7.15
CA LEU A 63 -9.22 -10.36 -7.40
C LEU A 63 -9.59 -8.89 -7.15
N ILE A 64 -8.59 -8.09 -6.83
CA ILE A 64 -8.68 -6.63 -6.85
C ILE A 64 -8.57 -6.19 -8.31
N THR A 65 -9.53 -5.41 -8.78
CA THR A 65 -9.56 -4.91 -10.16
C THR A 65 -8.74 -3.62 -10.28
N PRO A 66 -8.22 -3.29 -11.48
CA PRO A 66 -7.55 -2.01 -11.71
C PRO A 66 -8.43 -0.81 -11.36
N ASP A 67 -9.72 -0.85 -11.67
CA ASP A 67 -10.66 0.24 -11.38
C ASP A 67 -10.79 0.51 -9.88
N GLU A 68 -10.79 -0.53 -9.04
CA GLU A 68 -10.82 -0.36 -7.58
C GLU A 68 -9.57 0.35 -7.05
N ILE A 69 -8.40 0.05 -7.63
CA ILE A 69 -7.14 0.72 -7.28
C ILE A 69 -7.19 2.18 -7.74
N ILE A 70 -7.60 2.43 -9.00
CA ILE A 70 -7.69 3.78 -9.58
C ILE A 70 -8.65 4.65 -8.79
N ASN A 71 -9.84 4.14 -8.45
CA ASN A 71 -10.83 4.87 -7.66
C ASN A 71 -10.23 5.31 -6.32
N LYS A 72 -9.49 4.45 -5.63
CA LYS A 72 -8.85 4.81 -4.36
C LYS A 72 -7.68 5.79 -4.49
N ILE A 73 -6.98 5.79 -5.62
CA ILE A 73 -5.96 6.80 -5.89
C ILE A 73 -6.63 8.17 -6.11
N VAL A 74 -7.75 8.22 -6.82
CA VAL A 74 -8.46 9.46 -7.23
C VAL A 74 -9.40 10.03 -6.15
N GLU A 75 -9.96 9.20 -5.26
CA GLU A 75 -10.91 9.59 -4.20
C GLU A 75 -10.30 10.45 -3.07
N GLY A 76 -9.28 11.28 -3.33
CA GLY A 76 -8.66 12.19 -2.37
C GLY A 76 -8.38 13.57 -2.95
#